data_AF-A0A971FKW1-F1
#
_entry.id   AF-A0A971FKW1-F1
#
_cell.length_a   1.000
_cell.length_b   1.000
_cell.length_c   1.000
_cell.angle_alpha   90.00
_cell.angle_beta   90.00
_cell.angle_gamma   90.00
#
_symmetry.space_group_name_H-M   'P 1'
#
loop_
_entity.id
_entity.type
_entity.pdbx_description
1 polymer ?
#
loop_
_entity_poly.entity_id
_entity_poly.type
_entity_poly.pdbx_seq_one_letter_code
_entity_poly.pdbx_strand_id
1 'polypeptide(L)'
;MNDLTAKQAAFVTAYMENGHIQHAAIKAGYAERGAHVTGSRLLRNPKIAAKIKAMRQKAENASALSMTEAVNILAAIARTSRSEFARIRA
;
A
#
# COMPACT_ATOMS: atom_id res chain seq x y z
N MET A 1 19.08 3.23 -11.43
CA MET A 1 18.10 2.35 -10.75
C MET A 1 18.38 2.40 -9.26
N ASN A 2 17.33 2.57 -8.46
CA ASN A 2 17.39 2.93 -7.03
C ASN A 2 17.75 1.73 -6.15
N ASP A 3 19.04 1.44 -5.99
CA ASP A 3 19.47 0.46 -5.00
C ASP A 3 19.45 1.09 -3.61
N LEU A 4 18.34 0.86 -2.91
CA LEU A 4 18.28 0.98 -1.45
C LEU A 4 19.17 -0.12 -0.86
N THR A 5 19.91 0.20 0.20
CA THR A 5 20.59 -0.85 0.95
C THR A 5 19.57 -1.77 1.62
N ALA A 6 19.96 -3.00 1.97
CA ALA A 6 19.07 -3.95 2.64
C ALA A 6 18.40 -3.35 3.89
N LYS A 7 19.13 -2.59 4.71
CA LYS A 7 18.57 -1.89 5.88
C LYS A 7 17.58 -0.80 5.51
N GLN A 8 17.84 -0.02 4.45
CA GLN A 8 16.90 1.01 4.00
C GLN A 8 15.62 0.39 3.41
N ALA A 9 15.74 -0.72 2.68
CA ALA A 9 14.60 -1.47 2.18
C ALA A 9 13.77 -2.05 3.33
N ALA A 10 14.42 -2.64 4.34
CA ALA A 10 13.76 -3.13 5.54
C ALA A 10 13.04 -2.00 6.31
N PHE A 11 13.65 -0.81 6.39
CA PHE A 11 13.01 0.36 6.98
C PHE A 11 11.76 0.78 6.22
N VAL A 12 11.80 0.83 4.89
CA VAL A 12 10.64 1.16 4.07
C VAL A 12 9.51 0.15 4.30
N THR A 13 9.82 -1.15 4.25
CA THR A 13 8.82 -2.20 4.48
C THR A 13 8.17 -2.07 5.86
N ALA A 14 8.99 -1.95 6.91
CA ALA A 14 8.48 -1.79 8.28
C ALA A 14 7.69 -0.49 8.47
N TYR A 15 8.09 0.60 7.83
CA TYR A 15 7.38 1.87 7.90
C TYR A 15 6.02 1.83 7.18
N MET A 16 5.91 1.08 6.09
CA MET A 16 4.66 0.93 5.35
C MET A 16 3.60 0.10 6.11
N GLU A 17 3.99 -0.68 7.12
CA GLU A 17 3.04 -1.46 7.93
C GLU A 17 2.15 -0.57 8.81
N ASN A 18 2.70 0.43 9.48
CA ASN A 18 1.96 1.25 10.45
C ASN A 18 2.41 2.72 10.58
N GLY A 19 3.42 3.17 9.82
CA GLY A 19 3.93 4.54 9.86
C GLY A 19 4.72 4.90 11.12
N HIS A 20 5.04 3.94 12.00
CA HIS A 20 5.75 4.24 13.25
C HIS A 20 7.27 4.30 13.04
N ILE A 21 7.80 5.52 12.90
CA ILE A 21 9.19 5.82 12.47
C ILE A 21 10.25 5.11 13.30
N GLN A 22 10.19 5.26 14.64
CA GLN A 22 11.20 4.70 15.54
C GLN A 22 11.19 3.18 15.49
N HIS A 23 9.99 2.59 15.50
CA HIS A 23 9.82 1.14 15.45
C HIS A 23 10.31 0.57 14.12
N ALA A 24 10.01 1.25 13.01
CA ALA A 24 10.51 0.86 11.69
C ALA A 24 12.04 0.88 11.61
N ALA A 25 12.69 1.88 12.22
CA ALA A 25 14.15 1.93 12.29
C ALA A 25 14.73 0.79 13.13
N ILE A 26 14.14 0.48 14.29
CA ILE A 26 14.58 -0.65 15.14
C ILE A 26 14.41 -1.97 14.38
N LYS A 27 13.22 -2.22 13.79
CA LYS A 27 12.92 -3.43 13.02
C LYS A 27 13.85 -3.60 11.81
N ALA A 28 14.31 -2.50 11.22
CA ALA A 28 15.27 -2.49 10.12
C ALA A 28 16.74 -2.70 10.55
N GLY A 29 17.01 -2.90 11.85
CA GLY A 29 18.33 -3.17 12.39
C GLY A 29 19.20 -1.92 12.59
N TYR A 30 18.57 -0.76 12.83
CA TYR A 30 19.26 0.42 13.36
C TYR A 30 19.28 0.38 14.89
N ALA A 31 20.29 1.02 15.49
CA ALA A 31 20.41 1.09 16.94
C ALA A 31 19.18 1.77 17.57
N GLU A 32 18.67 1.19 18.65
CA GLU A 32 17.52 1.71 19.38
C GLU A 32 17.79 3.12 19.91
N ARG A 33 18.99 3.33 20.46
CA ARG A 33 19.47 4.65 20.86
C ARG A 33 19.60 5.53 19.61
N GLY A 34 18.67 6.47 19.45
CA GLY A 34 18.63 7.39 18.31
C GLY A 34 17.85 6.85 17.09
N ALA A 35 17.10 5.76 17.24
CA ALA A 35 16.24 5.22 16.17
C ALA A 35 15.25 6.27 15.63
N HIS A 36 14.69 7.13 16.49
CA HIS A 36 13.78 8.20 16.06
C HIS A 36 14.46 9.25 15.16
N VAL A 37 15.68 9.68 15.49
CA VAL A 37 16.49 10.61 14.69
C VAL A 37 16.88 9.96 13.37
N THR A 38 17.36 8.72 13.45
CA THR A 38 17.78 7.95 12.27
C THR A 38 16.62 7.75 11.30
N GLY A 39 15.46 7.30 11.80
CA GLY A 39 14.25 7.16 11.00
C GLY A 39 13.80 8.47 10.38
N SER A 40 13.84 9.58 11.12
CA SER A 40 13.51 10.91 10.58
C SER A 40 14.45 11.32 9.44
N ARG A 41 15.75 11.03 9.57
CA ARG A 41 16.74 11.28 8.50
C ARG A 41 16.50 10.37 7.30
N LEU A 42 16.13 9.10 7.51
CA LEU A 42 15.80 8.17 6.45
C LEU A 42 14.59 8.63 5.64
N LEU A 43 13.53 9.15 6.28
CA LEU A 43 12.37 9.69 5.57
C LEU A 43 12.70 10.89 4.69
N ARG A 44 13.70 11.70 5.06
CA ARG A 44 14.19 12.82 4.24
C ARG A 44 15.10 12.40 3.10
N ASN A 45 15.55 11.14 3.07
CA ASN A 45 16.38 10.65 1.98
C ASN A 45 15.53 10.52 0.70
N PRO A 46 15.91 11.17 -0.41
CA PRO A 46 15.11 11.19 -1.64
C PRO A 46 14.86 9.79 -2.23
N LYS A 47 15.81 8.86 -2.08
CA LYS A 47 15.66 7.48 -2.57
C LYS A 47 14.58 6.72 -1.78
N ILE A 48 14.57 6.92 -0.45
CA ILE A 48 13.59 6.31 0.46
C ILE A 48 12.21 6.92 0.23
N ALA A 49 12.12 8.25 0.18
CA ALA A 49 10.89 8.97 -0.09
C ALA A 49 10.26 8.54 -1.44
N ALA A 50 11.08 8.42 -2.49
CA ALA A 50 10.62 7.94 -3.79
C ALA A 50 10.08 6.50 -3.71
N LYS A 51 10.74 5.60 -2.95
CA LYS A 51 10.27 4.22 -2.79
C LYS A 51 8.95 4.15 -2.01
N ILE A 52 8.81 4.92 -0.93
CA ILE A 52 7.56 5.02 -0.16
C ILE A 52 6.43 5.51 -1.06
N LYS A 53 6.67 6.57 -1.85
CA LYS A 53 5.69 7.10 -2.80
C LYS A 53 5.27 6.04 -3.83
N ALA A 54 6.22 5.33 -4.43
CA ALA A 54 5.92 4.28 -5.41
C ALA A 54 5.10 3.13 -4.79
N MET A 55 5.41 2.71 -3.55
CA MET A 55 4.66 1.67 -2.84
C MET A 55 3.23 2.11 -2.53
N ARG A 56 3.03 3.37 -2.10
CA ARG A 56 1.70 3.94 -1.86
C ARG A 56 0.87 4.00 -3.14
N GLN A 57 1.44 4.51 -4.23
CA GLN A 57 0.77 4.56 -5.52
C GLN A 57 0.38 3.16 -6.02
N LYS A 58 1.24 2.17 -5.82
CA LYS A 58 0.91 0.78 -6.18
C LYS A 58 -0.27 0.24 -5.36
N ALA A 59 -0.31 0.53 -4.06
CA ALA A 59 -1.41 0.13 -3.19
C ALA A 59 -2.73 0.84 -3.54
N GLU A 60 -2.66 2.14 -3.82
CA GLU A 60 -3.81 2.94 -4.29
C GLU A 60 -4.37 2.40 -5.60
N ASN A 61 -3.52 2.13 -6.59
CA ASN A 61 -3.94 1.56 -7.87
C ASN A 61 -4.56 0.17 -7.72
N ALA A 62 -3.98 -0.69 -6.88
CA ALA A 62 -4.53 -2.01 -6.60
C ALA A 62 -5.92 -1.91 -5.94
N SER A 63 -6.09 -0.99 -4.99
CA SER A 63 -7.39 -0.74 -4.36
C SER A 63 -8.42 -0.22 -5.35
N ALA A 64 -8.04 0.69 -6.26
CA ALA A 64 -8.93 1.24 -7.28
C ALA A 64 -9.41 0.18 -8.28
N LEU A 65 -8.53 -0.74 -8.68
CA LEU A 65 -8.89 -1.88 -9.53
C LEU A 65 -9.88 -2.80 -8.82
N SER A 66 -9.62 -3.15 -7.56
CA SER A 66 -10.51 -4.01 -6.76
C SER A 66 -11.91 -3.41 -6.57
N MET A 67 -12.01 -2.09 -6.32
CA MET A 67 -13.31 -1.41 -6.25
C MET A 67 -14.06 -1.47 -7.59
N THR A 68 -13.34 -1.34 -8.70
CA THR A 68 -13.92 -1.44 -10.05
C THR A 68 -14.47 -2.85 -10.31
N GLU A 69 -13.74 -3.89 -9.92
CA GLU A 69 -14.19 -5.28 -10.00
C GLU A 69 -15.45 -5.52 -9.16
N ALA A 70 -15.49 -5.02 -7.92
CA ALA A 70 -16.66 -5.13 -7.06
C ALA A 70 -17.91 -4.47 -7.69
N VAL A 71 -17.76 -3.27 -8.26
CA VAL A 71 -18.86 -2.58 -8.95
C VAL A 71 -19.35 -3.37 -10.17
N ASN A 72 -18.43 -3.94 -10.95
CA ASN A 72 -18.79 -4.76 -12.12
C ASN A 72 -19.55 -6.03 -11.74
N ILE A 73 -19.14 -6.71 -10.67
CA ILE A 73 -19.83 -7.89 -10.13
C ILE A 73 -21.25 -7.49 -9.67
N LEU A 74 -21.37 -6.41 -8.90
CA LEU A 74 -22.67 -5.91 -8.44
C LEU A 74 -23.59 -5.54 -9.61
N ALA A 75 -23.07 -4.88 -10.65
CA ALA A 75 -23.82 -4.54 -11.85
C ALA A 75 -24.26 -5.79 -12.63
N ALA A 76 -23.43 -6.84 -12.70
CA ALA A 76 -23.78 -8.10 -13.34
C ALA A 76 -24.92 -8.82 -12.60
N ILE A 77 -24.88 -8.86 -11.26
CA ILE A 77 -25.94 -9.42 -10.43
C ILE A 77 -27.25 -8.65 -10.65
N ALA A 78 -27.20 -7.31 -10.59
CA ALA A 78 -28.39 -6.46 -10.80
C ALA A 78 -29.02 -6.62 -12.19
N ARG A 79 -28.20 -6.83 -13.24
CA ARG A 79 -28.70 -7.10 -14.60
C ARG A 79 -29.31 -8.50 -14.72
N THR A 80 -28.67 -9.50 -14.11
CA THR A 80 -29.14 -10.90 -14.13
C THR A 80 -30.50 -11.02 -13.44
N SER A 81 -30.64 -10.46 -12.23
CA SER A 81 -31.91 -10.51 -11.48
C SER A 81 -33.04 -9.81 -12.25
N ARG A 82 -32.78 -8.65 -12.86
CA ARG A 82 -33.75 -7.96 -13.72
C ARG A 82 -34.18 -8.81 -14.92
N SER A 83 -33.28 -9.61 -15.49
CA SER A 83 -33.60 -10.52 -16.60
C SER A 83 -34.44 -11.73 -16.18
N GLU A 84 -34.22 -12.27 -14.98
CA GLU A 84 -35.03 -13.36 -14.42
C GLU A 84 -36.47 -12.89 -14.13
N PHE A 85 -36.64 -11.71 -13.54
CA PHE A 85 -37.97 -11.13 -13.33
C PHE A 85 -38.72 -10.82 -14.64
N ALA A 86 -38.00 -10.46 -15.71
CA ALA A 86 -38.62 -10.23 -17.01
C ALA A 86 -39.12 -11.53 -17.67
N ARG A 87 -38.44 -12.67 -17.43
CA ARG A 87 -38.84 -13.99 -17.96
C ARG A 87 -40.07 -14.58 -17.27
N ILE A 88 -40.32 -14.25 -16.00
CA ILE A 88 -41.47 -14.77 -15.24
C ILE A 88 -42.78 -14.04 -15.60
N ARG A 89 -42.71 -12.88 -16.27
CA ARG A 89 -43.88 -12.07 -16.63
C ARG A 89 -44.31 -12.15 -18.11
N ALA A 90 -43.68 -13.01 -18.93
CA ALA A 90 -44.04 -13.22 -20.34
C ALA A 90 -44.77 -14.56 -20.50
#